data_AF-A0A9P8XRD2-F1
#
_entry.id   AF-A0A9P8XRD2-F1
#
_cell.length_a   1.000
_cell.length_b   1.000
_cell.length_c   1.000
_cell.angle_alpha   90.00
_cell.angle_beta   90.00
_cell.angle_gamma   90.00
#
_symmetry.space_group_name_H-M   'P 1'
#
loop_
_entity.id
_entity.type
_entity.pdbx_description
1 polymer ?
#
loop_
_entity_poly.entity_id
_entity_poly.type
_entity_poly.pdbx_seq_one_letter_code
_entity_poly.pdbx_strand_id
1 'polypeptide(L)'
;MDRSKMATGLRGCRPTQPERLPRRDEYSVGWSNYEHKDNTRGCEICDSSRLAIRGKRRDGDGPVVHYGTIASGDQVFKNARLRDRIGKTHGALCIEMEAAGLKHDFPSLVIRGICDYADSHKKKEWQDYASAAAAVFAKLFLLHTATVARPAAVAGGSEAEKSEWATHMERQREVFKSLWFAQIDSRYEDITDPQDDTCGWITQHPSYLDWLDPSQLFSHHGFFWIRGKAGVGKSTIMKYLFETTREGAGSDHIVLSFFFHARGGELERSTPGMYRSILFQLLREVPQLQAVLESHESPTWSLNKLRNLLTKAVSMLRTLCVTLFIDALDECDEEEGLAMVKGFQQEARTAFANAVSLRICFSSRPYPVVDMRNGLQIVLDEQEGHARDLRRYVQSELSGWPVGLQECLERTIMQKAQGVFLWAVLVLNLLSQDLRQGRVDASRLAERLERLPPGLGDLFKGHDPQRSERHRGIQALCPVNSYASAPLSPEEYYQAMMIGLDPRSEESYASWDADSVTDEVLTRFITSTSRGLAEATRGHQPKVQFIHKSVKDYFIDQTGMKELFRSQPYDMPHVTKD
;
A
#
# COMPACT_ATOMS: atom_id res chain seq x y z
N MET A 1 4.50 1.83 -29.20
CA MET A 1 5.26 1.13 -30.28
C MET A 1 4.60 1.46 -31.61
N ASP A 2 5.36 1.91 -32.61
CA ASP A 2 4.81 2.31 -33.91
C ASP A 2 4.50 1.08 -34.79
N ARG A 3 3.20 0.84 -35.03
CA ARG A 3 2.67 -0.32 -35.78
C ARG A 3 3.22 -0.40 -37.21
N SER A 4 3.62 0.73 -37.80
CA SER A 4 4.08 0.80 -39.19
C SER A 4 5.50 0.26 -39.40
N LYS A 5 6.37 0.40 -38.39
CA LYS A 5 7.79 0.00 -38.48
C LYS A 5 7.99 -1.51 -38.38
N MET A 6 7.25 -2.20 -37.50
CA MET A 6 7.29 -3.66 -37.40
C MET A 6 6.71 -4.35 -38.64
N ALA A 7 5.60 -3.83 -39.18
CA ALA A 7 5.02 -4.32 -40.42
C ALA A 7 6.01 -4.23 -41.60
N THR A 8 6.90 -3.22 -41.62
CA THR A 8 7.90 -3.03 -42.67
C THR A 8 9.08 -4.01 -42.56
N GLY A 9 9.54 -4.32 -41.34
CA GLY A 9 10.58 -5.33 -41.11
C GLY A 9 10.13 -6.76 -41.46
N LEU A 10 8.85 -7.06 -41.27
CA LEU A 10 8.26 -8.36 -41.64
C LEU A 10 8.05 -8.55 -43.14
N ARG A 11 8.02 -7.48 -43.96
CA ARG A 11 7.91 -7.57 -45.43
C ARG A 11 9.15 -8.19 -46.08
N GLY A 12 10.29 -8.22 -45.40
CA GLY A 12 11.53 -8.86 -45.85
C GLY A 12 11.51 -10.39 -45.76
N CYS A 13 10.60 -10.97 -44.98
CA CYS A 13 10.38 -12.42 -44.89
C CYS A 13 9.47 -12.92 -46.02
N ARG A 14 9.84 -12.59 -47.26
CA ARG A 14 9.25 -13.26 -48.42
C ARG A 14 9.90 -14.65 -48.55
N PRO A 15 9.12 -15.71 -48.80
CA PRO A 15 9.68 -17.01 -49.11
C PRO A 15 10.65 -16.86 -50.29
N THR A 16 11.90 -17.30 -50.12
CA THR A 16 12.94 -17.27 -51.17
C THR A 16 12.62 -18.21 -52.34
N GLN A 17 11.57 -19.02 -52.21
CA GLN A 17 10.99 -19.85 -53.27
C GLN A 17 9.45 -19.75 -53.23
N PRO A 18 8.83 -18.85 -54.00
CA PRO A 18 7.36 -18.75 -54.08
C PRO A 18 6.69 -20.00 -54.69
N GLU A 19 7.48 -20.91 -55.28
CA GLU A 19 7.01 -22.13 -55.95
C GLU A 19 6.78 -23.32 -55.02
N ARG A 20 7.24 -23.27 -53.75
CA ARG A 20 7.02 -24.33 -52.74
C ARG A 20 5.84 -24.07 -51.80
N LEU A 21 5.21 -22.90 -51.91
CA LEU A 21 3.91 -22.66 -51.28
C LEU A 21 2.82 -23.02 -52.29
N PRO A 22 1.69 -23.62 -51.85
CA PRO A 22 0.63 -23.96 -52.79
C PRO A 22 0.19 -22.70 -53.53
N ARG A 23 -0.14 -22.85 -54.82
CA ARG A 23 -0.51 -21.73 -55.70
C ARG A 23 -1.51 -20.82 -55.01
N ARG A 24 -1.35 -19.51 -55.19
CA ARG A 24 -2.18 -18.43 -54.62
C ARG A 24 -3.65 -18.45 -55.08
N ASP A 25 -4.07 -19.50 -55.74
CA ASP A 25 -5.34 -19.63 -56.43
C ASP A 25 -6.22 -20.60 -55.62
N GLU A 26 -7.37 -20.07 -55.20
CA GLU A 26 -8.55 -20.78 -54.66
C GLU A 26 -8.27 -21.96 -53.73
N TYR A 27 -8.06 -21.68 -52.44
CA TYR A 27 -8.20 -22.73 -51.42
C TYR A 27 -9.69 -22.94 -51.12
N SER A 28 -10.17 -24.12 -51.45
CA SER A 28 -11.42 -24.65 -50.96
C SER A 28 -11.19 -25.22 -49.54
N VAL A 29 -11.69 -24.52 -48.52
CA VAL A 29 -11.66 -25.00 -47.12
C VAL A 29 -13.07 -25.46 -46.78
N GLY A 30 -13.20 -26.62 -46.12
CA GLY A 30 -14.49 -27.03 -45.56
C GLY A 30 -15.03 -25.96 -44.61
N TRP A 31 -16.36 -25.86 -44.44
CA TRP A 31 -16.94 -25.02 -43.40
C TRP A 31 -16.24 -25.29 -42.06
N SER A 32 -15.94 -24.25 -41.27
CA SER A 32 -15.21 -24.42 -40.00
C SER A 32 -15.90 -25.39 -39.03
N ASN A 33 -17.21 -25.58 -39.18
CA ASN A 33 -18.03 -26.51 -38.38
C ASN A 33 -18.18 -27.91 -38.99
N TYR A 34 -17.40 -28.26 -40.02
CA TYR A 34 -17.42 -29.59 -40.63
C TYR A 34 -16.54 -30.57 -39.83
N GLU A 35 -17.17 -31.61 -39.29
CA GLU A 35 -16.48 -32.69 -38.57
C GLU A 35 -16.06 -33.77 -39.57
N HIS A 36 -14.77 -34.11 -39.56
CA HIS A 36 -14.25 -35.21 -40.37
C HIS A 36 -14.81 -36.55 -39.87
N LYS A 37 -15.28 -37.40 -40.79
CA LYS A 37 -15.70 -38.78 -40.45
C LYS A 37 -14.51 -39.67 -40.05
N ASP A 38 -13.29 -39.31 -40.47
CA ASP A 38 -12.04 -39.97 -40.12
C ASP A 38 -10.95 -38.90 -39.90
N ASN A 39 -10.41 -38.81 -38.68
CA ASN A 39 -9.39 -37.83 -38.27
C ASN A 39 -7.96 -38.20 -38.69
N THR A 40 -7.77 -39.35 -39.37
CA THR A 40 -6.45 -39.86 -39.76
C THR A 40 -6.08 -39.58 -41.23
N ARG A 41 -7.04 -39.23 -42.09
CA ARG A 41 -6.82 -38.90 -43.51
C ARG A 41 -7.06 -37.40 -43.76
N GLY A 42 -6.34 -36.83 -44.72
CA GLY A 42 -6.49 -35.41 -45.11
C GLY A 42 -7.87 -35.07 -45.70
N CYS A 43 -8.09 -33.83 -46.12
CA CYS A 43 -9.39 -33.38 -46.65
C CYS A 43 -9.78 -33.96 -48.03
N GLU A 44 -9.04 -34.93 -48.54
CA GLU A 44 -9.20 -35.56 -49.87
C GLU A 44 -10.52 -36.33 -50.01
N ILE A 45 -11.10 -36.79 -48.88
CA ILE A 45 -12.37 -37.51 -48.81
C ILE A 45 -13.53 -36.65 -48.28
N CYS A 46 -13.32 -35.34 -48.13
CA CYS A 46 -14.34 -34.44 -47.64
C CYS A 46 -15.35 -34.07 -48.74
N ASP A 47 -16.60 -33.83 -48.34
CA ASP A 47 -17.68 -33.43 -49.24
C ASP A 47 -17.36 -32.10 -49.93
N SER A 48 -17.08 -32.17 -51.23
CA SER A 48 -16.69 -31.02 -52.05
C SER A 48 -17.82 -30.00 -52.23
N SER A 49 -19.08 -30.36 -51.95
CA SER A 49 -20.21 -29.42 -51.93
C SER A 49 -20.19 -28.47 -50.73
N ARG A 50 -19.38 -28.77 -49.70
CA ARG A 50 -19.22 -27.97 -48.48
C ARG A 50 -17.92 -27.16 -48.48
N LEU A 51 -17.40 -26.84 -49.65
CA LEU A 51 -16.23 -25.99 -49.79
C LEU A 51 -16.64 -24.52 -49.79
N ALA A 52 -16.06 -23.73 -48.89
CA ALA A 52 -16.19 -22.28 -48.91
C ALA A 52 -15.18 -21.70 -49.90
N ILE A 53 -15.68 -21.00 -50.94
CA ILE A 53 -14.85 -20.22 -51.85
C ILE A 53 -14.36 -18.98 -51.10
N ARG A 54 -13.05 -18.86 -50.90
CA ARG A 54 -12.44 -17.64 -50.35
C ARG A 54 -11.93 -16.75 -51.47
N GLY A 55 -12.19 -15.46 -51.37
CA GLY A 55 -11.67 -14.47 -52.31
C GLY A 55 -10.14 -14.46 -52.36
N LYS A 56 -9.58 -14.03 -53.50
CA LYS A 56 -8.14 -13.90 -53.72
C LYS A 56 -7.53 -13.00 -52.63
N ARG A 57 -6.50 -13.47 -51.92
CA ARG A 57 -5.76 -12.61 -50.97
C ARG A 57 -5.14 -11.45 -51.75
N ARG A 58 -5.25 -10.22 -51.25
CA ARG A 58 -4.72 -9.03 -51.94
C ARG A 58 -3.20 -9.14 -52.07
N ASP A 59 -2.67 -8.78 -53.23
CA ASP A 59 -1.22 -8.72 -53.43
C ASP A 59 -0.60 -7.64 -52.53
N GLY A 60 0.37 -8.04 -51.70
CA GLY A 60 1.11 -7.13 -50.81
C GLY A 60 0.87 -7.29 -49.32
N ASP A 61 -0.05 -8.16 -48.90
CA ASP A 61 -0.33 -8.41 -47.47
C ASP A 61 0.74 -9.34 -46.87
N GLY A 62 1.75 -8.74 -46.23
CA GLY A 62 2.65 -9.44 -45.32
C GLY A 62 1.91 -9.95 -44.07
N PRO A 63 2.61 -10.62 -43.14
CA PRO A 63 1.99 -11.09 -41.90
C PRO A 63 1.41 -9.92 -41.11
N VAL A 64 0.18 -10.10 -40.61
CA VAL A 64 -0.53 -9.11 -39.78
C VAL A 64 -0.29 -9.44 -38.32
N VAL A 65 0.08 -8.42 -37.54
CA VAL A 65 0.30 -8.57 -36.10
C VAL A 65 -1.01 -8.29 -35.37
N HIS A 66 -1.46 -9.27 -34.58
CA HIS A 66 -2.64 -9.15 -33.72
C HIS A 66 -2.20 -9.05 -32.25
N TYR A 67 -2.85 -8.17 -31.49
CA TYR A 67 -2.60 -8.01 -30.06
C TYR A 67 -3.87 -8.37 -29.29
N GLY A 68 -3.75 -9.28 -28.32
CA GLY A 68 -4.86 -9.70 -27.47
C GLY A 68 -4.57 -11.03 -26.77
N THR A 69 -5.58 -11.57 -26.10
CA THR A 69 -5.47 -12.79 -25.31
C THR A 69 -5.19 -14.00 -26.20
N ILE A 70 -4.18 -14.79 -25.82
CA ILE A 70 -3.90 -16.12 -26.37
C ILE A 70 -4.35 -17.14 -25.31
N ALA A 71 -5.33 -17.98 -25.64
CA ALA A 71 -5.71 -19.09 -24.75
C ALA A 71 -4.64 -20.18 -24.81
N SER A 72 -4.31 -20.80 -23.68
CA SER A 72 -3.30 -21.86 -23.60
C SER A 72 -3.94 -23.16 -23.11
N GLY A 73 -3.61 -24.29 -23.72
CA GLY A 73 -4.10 -25.61 -23.30
C GLY A 73 -3.05 -26.70 -23.49
N ASP A 74 -3.15 -27.80 -22.75
CA ASP A 74 -2.22 -28.94 -22.77
C ASP A 74 -2.63 -30.06 -23.74
N GLN A 75 -3.73 -29.87 -24.48
CA GLN A 75 -4.29 -30.86 -25.40
C GLN A 75 -4.40 -30.35 -26.84
N VAL A 76 -4.34 -31.30 -27.80
CA VAL A 76 -4.49 -31.02 -29.23
C VAL A 76 -5.88 -30.48 -29.56
N PHE A 77 -5.93 -29.21 -29.93
CA PHE A 77 -7.17 -28.51 -30.25
C PHE A 77 -7.57 -28.70 -31.73
N LYS A 78 -8.69 -29.36 -31.99
CA LYS A 78 -9.24 -29.62 -33.35
C LYS A 78 -10.77 -29.45 -33.40
N ASN A 79 -11.32 -28.47 -32.68
CA ASN A 79 -12.77 -28.29 -32.58
C ASN A 79 -13.17 -26.81 -32.70
N ALA A 80 -13.77 -26.44 -33.83
CA ALA A 80 -14.18 -25.07 -34.10
C ALA A 80 -15.26 -24.54 -33.14
N ARG A 81 -16.21 -25.38 -32.71
CA ARG A 81 -17.25 -24.97 -31.75
C ARG A 81 -16.66 -24.65 -30.38
N LEU A 82 -15.67 -25.44 -29.95
CA LEU A 82 -14.97 -25.20 -28.70
C LEU A 82 -14.07 -23.96 -28.79
N ARG A 83 -13.40 -23.77 -29.93
CA ARG A 83 -12.62 -22.54 -30.21
C ARG A 83 -13.50 -21.30 -30.14
N ASP A 84 -14.65 -21.30 -30.81
CA ASP A 84 -15.57 -20.17 -30.83
C ASP A 84 -16.14 -19.88 -29.43
N ARG A 85 -16.36 -20.94 -28.62
CA ARG A 85 -16.74 -20.80 -27.22
C ARG A 85 -15.63 -20.14 -26.40
N ILE A 86 -14.39 -20.60 -26.51
CA ILE A 86 -13.23 -20.01 -25.82
C ILE A 86 -13.04 -18.55 -26.23
N GLY A 87 -13.17 -18.23 -27.52
CA GLY A 87 -13.10 -16.87 -28.03
C GLY A 87 -14.17 -15.96 -27.41
N LYS A 88 -15.43 -16.43 -27.32
CA LYS A 88 -16.53 -15.67 -26.69
C LYS A 88 -16.36 -15.51 -25.18
N THR A 89 -15.96 -16.57 -24.48
CA THR A 89 -15.87 -16.57 -23.01
C THR A 89 -14.65 -15.82 -22.50
N HIS A 90 -13.51 -15.91 -23.18
CA HIS A 90 -12.23 -15.40 -22.68
C HIS A 90 -11.64 -14.27 -23.54
N GLY A 91 -12.34 -13.83 -24.58
CA GLY A 91 -11.82 -12.83 -25.53
C GLY A 91 -10.56 -13.30 -26.27
N ALA A 92 -10.35 -14.62 -26.38
CA ALA A 92 -9.14 -15.18 -26.95
C ALA A 92 -9.13 -15.06 -28.48
N LEU A 93 -8.03 -14.53 -29.02
CA LEU A 93 -7.84 -14.36 -30.47
C LEU A 93 -7.28 -15.61 -31.13
N CYS A 94 -6.49 -16.40 -30.40
CA CYS A 94 -5.96 -17.68 -30.85
C CYS A 94 -5.68 -18.62 -29.67
N ILE A 95 -5.37 -19.87 -29.98
CA ILE A 95 -5.11 -20.94 -29.02
C ILE A 95 -3.67 -21.43 -29.21
N GLU A 96 -2.87 -21.41 -28.14
CA GLU A 96 -1.52 -21.96 -28.01
C GLU A 96 -1.54 -23.26 -27.22
N MET A 97 -0.61 -24.17 -27.51
CA MET A 97 -0.55 -25.48 -26.86
C MET A 97 0.78 -25.79 -26.17
N GLU A 98 1.87 -25.12 -26.53
CA GLU A 98 3.20 -25.45 -25.99
C GLU A 98 3.58 -24.57 -24.78
N ALA A 99 2.94 -23.39 -24.63
CA ALA A 99 3.25 -22.43 -23.57
C ALA A 99 2.48 -22.69 -22.24
N ALA A 100 1.60 -23.69 -22.18
CA ALA A 100 0.72 -23.91 -21.04
C ALA A 100 1.49 -24.18 -19.73
N GLY A 101 2.66 -24.81 -19.82
CA GLY A 101 3.51 -25.11 -18.65
C GLY A 101 4.37 -23.94 -18.16
N LEU A 102 4.49 -22.85 -18.91
CA LEU A 102 5.42 -21.74 -18.58
C LEU A 102 4.78 -20.60 -17.79
N LYS A 103 3.45 -20.59 -17.67
CA LYS A 103 2.69 -19.44 -17.16
C LYS A 103 2.71 -19.32 -15.62
N HIS A 104 3.06 -20.38 -14.91
CA HIS A 104 3.04 -20.42 -13.44
C HIS A 104 4.38 -20.06 -12.78
N ASP A 105 5.49 -20.10 -13.52
CA ASP A 105 6.82 -20.00 -12.94
C ASP A 105 7.52 -18.65 -13.19
N PHE A 106 7.10 -17.85 -14.19
CA PHE A 106 7.68 -16.54 -14.46
C PHE A 106 6.79 -15.63 -15.35
N PRO A 107 6.92 -14.29 -15.24
CA PRO A 107 6.27 -13.36 -16.16
C PRO A 107 6.78 -13.58 -17.59
N SER A 108 5.88 -13.89 -18.53
CA SER A 108 6.23 -14.23 -19.91
C SER A 108 5.33 -13.52 -20.93
N LEU A 109 5.91 -13.19 -22.09
CA LEU A 109 5.19 -12.71 -23.28
C LEU A 109 5.18 -13.83 -24.32
N VAL A 110 4.00 -14.26 -24.73
CA VAL A 110 3.83 -15.30 -25.76
C VAL A 110 3.70 -14.66 -27.14
N ILE A 111 4.57 -15.07 -28.07
CA ILE A 111 4.52 -14.68 -29.48
C ILE A 111 4.22 -15.93 -30.30
N ARG A 112 3.03 -15.99 -30.92
CA ARG A 112 2.59 -17.15 -31.71
C ARG A 112 2.45 -16.80 -33.19
N GLY A 113 3.03 -17.63 -34.05
CA GLY A 113 2.74 -17.65 -35.48
C GLY A 113 1.44 -18.40 -35.76
N ILE A 114 0.44 -17.74 -36.35
CA ILE A 114 -0.85 -18.37 -36.66
C ILE A 114 -0.75 -19.08 -38.03
N CYS A 115 -0.77 -20.41 -38.02
CA CYS A 115 -0.76 -21.25 -39.24
C CYS A 115 -2.03 -22.10 -39.43
N ASP A 116 -2.86 -22.22 -38.40
CA ASP A 116 -4.11 -22.99 -38.44
C ASP A 116 -5.26 -22.22 -37.74
N TYR A 117 -6.49 -22.71 -37.95
CA TYR A 117 -7.71 -22.13 -37.40
C TYR A 117 -8.16 -22.83 -36.10
N ALA A 118 -7.33 -23.69 -35.49
CA ALA A 118 -7.69 -24.55 -34.36
C ALA A 118 -8.99 -25.37 -34.60
N ASP A 119 -9.25 -25.72 -35.86
CA ASP A 119 -10.35 -26.59 -36.27
C ASP A 119 -9.82 -27.95 -36.75
N SER A 120 -10.73 -28.77 -37.26
CA SER A 120 -10.44 -30.13 -37.71
C SER A 120 -9.57 -30.19 -38.98
N HIS A 121 -9.36 -29.07 -39.69
CA HIS A 121 -8.69 -29.01 -41.00
C HIS A 121 -7.22 -28.56 -40.90
N LYS A 122 -6.48 -29.03 -39.90
CA LYS A 122 -5.07 -28.66 -39.66
C LYS A 122 -4.16 -29.08 -40.82
N LYS A 123 -3.53 -28.11 -41.49
CA LYS A 123 -2.50 -28.33 -42.53
C LYS A 123 -1.14 -27.83 -42.06
N LYS A 124 -0.08 -28.62 -42.27
CA LYS A 124 1.29 -28.29 -41.84
C LYS A 124 2.04 -27.33 -42.78
N GLU A 125 1.50 -27.10 -43.98
CA GLU A 125 2.17 -26.34 -45.05
C GLU A 125 2.57 -24.91 -44.68
N TRP A 126 1.81 -24.25 -43.79
CA TRP A 126 2.07 -22.87 -43.36
C TRP A 126 2.86 -22.78 -42.06
N GLN A 127 3.19 -23.91 -41.43
CA GLN A 127 3.83 -23.94 -40.12
C GLN A 127 5.22 -23.30 -40.18
N ASP A 128 6.05 -23.65 -41.17
CA ASP A 128 7.40 -23.10 -41.31
C ASP A 128 7.38 -21.58 -41.53
N TYR A 129 6.44 -21.10 -42.36
CA TYR A 129 6.27 -19.67 -42.61
C TYR A 129 5.80 -18.91 -41.37
N ALA A 130 4.81 -19.44 -40.64
CA ALA A 130 4.29 -18.82 -39.43
C ALA A 130 5.32 -18.81 -38.29
N SER A 131 6.07 -19.90 -38.13
CA SER A 131 7.18 -20.01 -37.17
C SER A 131 8.29 -19.02 -37.50
N ALA A 132 8.69 -18.92 -38.77
CA ALA A 132 9.70 -17.94 -39.21
C ALA A 132 9.23 -16.50 -38.99
N ALA A 133 7.96 -16.18 -39.31
CA ALA A 133 7.39 -14.86 -39.07
C ALA A 133 7.34 -14.52 -37.57
N ALA A 134 6.98 -15.48 -36.71
CA ALA A 134 6.98 -15.32 -35.26
C ALA A 134 8.40 -15.11 -34.71
N ALA A 135 9.37 -15.88 -35.18
CA ALA A 135 10.78 -15.75 -34.79
C ALA A 135 11.37 -14.40 -35.23
N VAL A 136 11.04 -13.94 -36.43
CA VAL A 136 11.47 -12.63 -36.93
C VAL A 136 10.79 -11.51 -36.15
N PHE A 137 9.49 -11.63 -35.87
CA PHE A 137 8.79 -10.69 -35.02
C PHE A 137 9.41 -10.63 -33.63
N ALA A 138 9.70 -11.78 -33.01
CA ALA A 138 10.39 -11.88 -31.73
C ALA A 138 11.77 -11.22 -31.79
N LYS A 139 12.57 -11.47 -32.84
CA LYS A 139 13.86 -10.81 -33.03
C LYS A 139 13.71 -9.29 -33.16
N LEU A 140 12.77 -8.80 -33.97
CA LEU A 140 12.53 -7.37 -34.15
C LEU A 140 12.03 -6.72 -32.85
N PHE A 141 11.13 -7.40 -32.14
CA PHE A 141 10.65 -7.01 -30.82
C PHE A 141 11.81 -6.88 -29.85
N LEU A 142 12.65 -7.92 -29.75
CA LEU A 142 13.82 -7.95 -28.89
C LEU A 142 14.85 -6.89 -29.28
N LEU A 143 15.10 -6.65 -30.55
CA LEU A 143 16.03 -5.59 -30.99
C LEU A 143 15.51 -4.19 -30.64
N HIS A 144 14.19 -3.98 -30.69
CA HIS A 144 13.57 -2.71 -30.34
C HIS A 144 13.47 -2.50 -28.82
N THR A 145 13.39 -3.58 -28.04
CA THR A 145 13.41 -3.52 -26.57
C THR A 145 14.84 -3.51 -26.03
N ALA A 146 15.80 -4.14 -26.70
CA ALA A 146 17.21 -4.21 -26.32
C ALA A 146 17.99 -2.89 -26.51
N THR A 147 17.43 -1.91 -27.23
CA THR A 147 17.93 -0.53 -27.21
C THR A 147 17.59 0.22 -25.92
N VAL A 148 16.71 -0.33 -25.07
CA VAL A 148 16.32 0.24 -23.77
C VAL A 148 16.94 -0.56 -22.61
N ALA A 149 17.44 -1.78 -22.84
CA ALA A 149 18.23 -2.53 -21.89
C ALA A 149 19.19 -3.48 -22.63
N ARG A 150 20.49 -3.32 -22.45
CA ARG A 150 21.50 -4.36 -22.74
C ARG A 150 22.29 -4.58 -21.46
N PRO A 151 22.44 -5.86 -21.04
CA PRO A 151 23.65 -6.58 -21.42
C PRO A 151 23.44 -7.54 -22.60
N ALA A 152 24.55 -7.95 -23.20
CA ALA A 152 24.61 -8.65 -24.48
C ALA A 152 24.43 -10.17 -24.37
N ALA A 153 23.84 -10.75 -25.44
CA ALA A 153 24.00 -12.11 -25.95
C ALA A 153 23.45 -13.30 -25.13
N VAL A 154 22.39 -13.94 -25.66
CA VAL A 154 22.20 -15.39 -25.51
C VAL A 154 21.71 -15.98 -26.83
N ALA A 155 22.63 -16.56 -27.58
CA ALA A 155 22.37 -17.68 -28.48
C ALA A 155 23.63 -18.56 -28.45
N GLY A 156 23.73 -19.39 -27.41
CA GLY A 156 24.85 -20.32 -27.21
C GLY A 156 25.52 -20.30 -25.84
N GLY A 157 24.82 -19.92 -24.76
CA GLY A 157 25.42 -19.81 -23.42
C GLY A 157 25.81 -21.17 -22.81
N SER A 158 27.06 -21.26 -22.40
CA SER A 158 27.65 -22.37 -21.64
C SER A 158 26.96 -22.57 -20.28
N GLU A 159 27.15 -23.74 -19.67
CA GLU A 159 26.59 -24.08 -18.35
C GLU A 159 27.08 -23.14 -17.23
N ALA A 160 28.27 -22.55 -17.41
CA ALA A 160 28.83 -21.52 -16.53
C ALA A 160 28.05 -20.19 -16.60
N GLU A 161 27.65 -19.73 -17.80
CA GLU A 161 26.89 -18.48 -17.97
C GLU A 161 25.46 -18.60 -17.45
N LYS A 162 24.85 -19.80 -17.55
CA LYS A 162 23.54 -20.08 -16.93
C LYS A 162 23.62 -20.02 -15.40
N SER A 163 24.70 -20.55 -14.82
CA SER A 163 24.97 -20.50 -13.37
C SER A 163 25.20 -19.06 -12.88
N GLU A 164 25.94 -18.27 -13.64
CA GLU A 164 26.22 -16.87 -13.32
C GLU A 164 24.95 -16.00 -13.40
N TRP A 165 24.11 -16.19 -14.42
CA TRP A 165 22.81 -15.53 -14.55
C TRP A 165 21.85 -15.90 -13.40
N ALA A 166 21.77 -17.19 -13.05
CA ALA A 166 20.95 -17.65 -11.92
C ALA A 166 21.41 -17.02 -10.60
N THR A 167 22.73 -16.93 -10.39
CA THR A 167 23.31 -16.29 -9.21
C THR A 167 23.00 -14.79 -9.18
N HIS A 168 23.06 -14.10 -10.33
CA HIS A 168 22.72 -12.69 -10.43
C HIS A 168 21.24 -12.44 -10.12
N MET A 169 20.32 -13.25 -10.65
CA MET A 169 18.89 -13.11 -10.36
C MET A 169 18.56 -13.39 -8.89
N GLU A 170 19.20 -14.38 -8.25
CA GLU A 170 18.98 -14.63 -6.82
C GLU A 170 19.46 -13.45 -5.98
N ARG A 171 20.63 -12.88 -6.29
CA ARG A 171 21.12 -11.65 -5.62
C ARG A 171 20.16 -10.47 -5.81
N GLN A 172 19.65 -10.24 -7.02
CA GLN A 172 18.66 -9.18 -7.26
C GLN A 172 17.40 -9.38 -6.42
N ARG A 173 16.96 -10.63 -6.27
CA ARG A 173 15.81 -10.98 -5.43
C ARG A 173 16.09 -10.76 -3.95
N GLU A 174 17.29 -11.10 -3.47
CA GLU A 174 17.72 -10.83 -2.10
C GLU A 174 17.80 -9.32 -1.81
N VAL A 175 18.36 -8.54 -2.73
CA VAL A 175 18.41 -7.07 -2.63
C VAL A 175 17.00 -6.49 -2.58
N PHE A 176 16.10 -6.90 -3.47
CA PHE A 176 14.70 -6.47 -3.43
C PHE A 176 14.02 -6.83 -2.09
N LYS A 177 14.18 -8.07 -1.61
CA LYS A 177 13.64 -8.52 -0.32
C LYS A 177 14.21 -7.71 0.85
N SER A 178 15.47 -7.27 0.77
CA SER A 178 16.09 -6.47 1.84
C SER A 178 15.50 -5.06 1.99
N LEU A 179 14.74 -4.56 1.01
CA LEU A 179 13.99 -3.31 1.18
C LEU A 179 12.87 -3.47 2.22
N TRP A 180 12.24 -4.65 2.27
CA TRP A 180 11.17 -4.95 3.22
C TRP A 180 11.69 -5.08 4.66
N PHE A 181 10.82 -4.77 5.62
CA PHE A 181 11.03 -4.99 7.05
C PHE A 181 9.69 -5.33 7.72
N ALA A 182 9.73 -6.04 8.85
CA ALA A 182 8.53 -6.66 9.44
C ALA A 182 7.43 -5.66 9.80
N GLN A 183 7.80 -4.47 10.26
CA GLN A 183 6.87 -3.43 10.73
C GLN A 183 6.45 -2.43 9.65
N ILE A 184 6.73 -2.71 8.36
CA ILE A 184 6.52 -1.77 7.25
C ILE A 184 5.10 -1.21 7.14
N ASP A 185 4.10 -2.01 7.51
CA ASP A 185 2.68 -1.66 7.47
C ASP A 185 2.05 -1.53 8.87
N SER A 186 2.81 -1.76 9.95
CA SER A 186 2.28 -1.86 11.32
C SER A 186 1.52 -0.61 11.74
N ARG A 187 2.06 0.57 11.40
CA ARG A 187 1.40 1.84 11.73
C ARG A 187 0.08 2.03 10.99
N TYR A 188 0.03 1.63 9.72
CA TYR A 188 -1.19 1.71 8.92
C TYR A 188 -2.30 0.79 9.48
N GLU A 189 -1.92 -0.43 9.88
CA GLU A 189 -2.83 -1.41 10.47
C GLU A 189 -3.36 -0.98 11.86
N ASP A 190 -2.54 -0.29 12.65
CA ASP A 190 -2.94 0.24 13.96
C ASP A 190 -3.87 1.46 13.88
N ILE A 191 -3.91 2.17 12.75
CA ILE A 191 -4.82 3.32 12.59
C ILE A 191 -6.25 2.81 12.49
N THR A 192 -7.10 3.28 13.40
CA THR A 192 -8.54 2.98 13.39
C THR A 192 -9.18 3.50 12.11
N ASP A 193 -10.03 2.66 11.51
CA ASP A 193 -10.79 3.03 10.32
C ASP A 193 -11.67 4.26 10.60
N PRO A 194 -11.88 5.12 9.60
CA PRO A 194 -12.87 6.19 9.69
C PRO A 194 -14.23 5.58 10.05
N GLN A 195 -14.96 6.27 10.91
CA GLN A 195 -16.35 5.90 11.17
C GLN A 195 -17.18 6.11 9.89
N ASP A 196 -18.21 5.28 9.69
CA ASP A 196 -19.19 5.45 8.62
C ASP A 196 -19.65 6.91 8.49
N ASP A 197 -19.75 7.39 7.25
CA ASP A 197 -20.15 8.75 6.88
C ASP A 197 -19.24 9.88 7.43
N THR A 198 -18.00 9.58 7.83
CA THR A 198 -16.99 10.60 8.16
C THR A 198 -15.90 10.71 7.10
N CYS A 199 -15.06 11.75 7.18
CA CYS A 199 -13.97 12.09 6.28
C CYS A 199 -14.36 12.44 4.84
N GLY A 200 -15.51 12.05 4.32
CA GLY A 200 -15.91 12.25 2.92
C GLY A 200 -15.99 13.70 2.42
N TRP A 201 -15.99 14.69 3.33
CA TRP A 201 -15.91 16.10 2.92
C TRP A 201 -14.54 16.46 2.32
N ILE A 202 -13.47 15.74 2.67
CA ILE A 202 -12.10 16.08 2.24
C ILE A 202 -11.93 15.89 0.73
N THR A 203 -12.58 14.87 0.15
CA THR A 203 -12.48 14.58 -1.29
C THR A 203 -13.23 15.60 -2.15
N GLN A 204 -14.10 16.39 -1.53
CA GLN A 204 -14.83 17.50 -2.15
C GLN A 204 -14.19 18.87 -1.85
N HIS A 205 -13.12 18.90 -1.05
CA HIS A 205 -12.49 20.15 -0.64
C HIS A 205 -11.76 20.79 -1.84
N PRO A 206 -11.90 22.12 -2.09
CA PRO A 206 -11.30 22.78 -3.25
C PRO A 206 -9.80 22.51 -3.41
N SER A 207 -9.03 22.65 -2.33
CA SER A 207 -7.58 22.38 -2.38
C SER A 207 -7.20 20.93 -2.67
N TYR A 208 -8.08 19.98 -2.35
CA TYR A 208 -7.85 18.57 -2.70
C TYR A 208 -8.16 18.32 -4.18
N LEU A 209 -9.24 18.92 -4.70
CA LEU A 209 -9.61 18.87 -6.11
C LEU A 209 -8.54 19.55 -6.99
N ASP A 210 -8.07 20.73 -6.58
CA ASP A 210 -6.97 21.44 -7.25
C ASP A 210 -5.68 20.61 -7.27
N TRP A 211 -5.38 19.88 -6.19
CA TRP A 211 -4.22 19.00 -6.11
C TRP A 211 -4.30 17.81 -7.07
N LEU A 212 -5.51 17.28 -7.31
CA LEU A 212 -5.74 16.21 -8.28
C LEU A 212 -5.66 16.70 -9.72
N ASP A 213 -5.95 17.97 -9.99
CA ASP A 213 -5.99 18.55 -11.33
C ASP A 213 -4.59 18.52 -12.00
N PRO A 214 -4.39 17.73 -13.08
CA PRO A 214 -3.11 17.69 -13.79
C PRO A 214 -2.69 19.04 -14.37
N SER A 215 -3.64 19.93 -14.68
CA SER A 215 -3.36 21.26 -15.22
C SER A 215 -2.76 22.20 -14.16
N GLN A 216 -3.02 21.94 -12.88
CA GLN A 216 -2.52 22.73 -11.76
C GLN A 216 -1.25 22.15 -11.13
N LEU A 217 -0.82 20.94 -11.51
CA LEU A 217 0.34 20.25 -10.94
C LEU A 217 1.61 21.14 -10.87
N PHE A 218 1.81 22.02 -11.86
CA PHE A 218 2.94 22.94 -11.92
C PHE A 218 2.89 24.08 -10.87
N SER A 219 1.69 24.58 -10.53
CA SER A 219 1.54 25.68 -9.58
C SER A 219 1.89 25.24 -8.16
N HIS A 220 1.57 23.99 -7.82
CA HIS A 220 1.73 23.43 -6.48
C HIS A 220 2.79 22.30 -6.38
N HIS A 221 3.59 22.07 -7.44
CA HIS A 221 4.66 21.05 -7.53
C HIS A 221 4.20 19.64 -7.12
N GLY A 222 2.91 19.32 -7.29
CA GLY A 222 2.32 18.06 -6.86
C GLY A 222 2.16 17.89 -5.34
N PHE A 223 2.39 18.92 -4.51
CA PHE A 223 2.29 18.82 -3.05
C PHE A 223 0.93 19.24 -2.49
N PHE A 224 0.43 18.43 -1.55
CA PHE A 224 -0.71 18.74 -0.70
C PHE A 224 -0.36 18.45 0.75
N TRP A 225 -0.73 19.35 1.67
CA TRP A 225 -0.36 19.24 3.08
C TRP A 225 -1.58 19.35 3.99
N ILE A 226 -1.82 18.30 4.78
CA ILE A 226 -2.84 18.26 5.82
C ILE A 226 -2.19 18.57 7.17
N ARG A 227 -2.42 19.78 7.69
CA ARG A 227 -1.92 20.21 8.99
C ARG A 227 -3.02 20.13 10.05
N GLY A 228 -2.62 19.93 11.29
CA GLY A 228 -3.54 20.08 12.41
C GLY A 228 -2.97 19.66 13.75
N LYS A 229 -3.65 20.02 14.83
CA LYS A 229 -3.21 19.73 16.19
C LYS A 229 -3.06 18.22 16.47
N ALA A 230 -2.40 17.93 17.57
CA ALA A 230 -2.33 16.59 18.14
C ALA A 230 -3.73 15.99 18.35
N GLY A 231 -3.96 14.75 17.92
CA GLY A 231 -5.21 14.01 18.20
C GLY A 231 -6.46 14.46 17.41
N VAL A 232 -6.32 15.31 16.39
CA VAL A 232 -7.45 15.77 15.56
C VAL A 232 -7.89 14.78 14.47
N GLY A 233 -7.22 13.64 14.30
CA GLY A 233 -7.61 12.64 13.28
C GLY A 233 -6.91 12.77 11.92
N LYS A 234 -5.74 13.41 11.85
CA LYS A 234 -4.92 13.50 10.61
C LYS A 234 -4.66 12.12 9.98
N SER A 235 -4.16 11.17 10.77
CA SER A 235 -3.85 9.82 10.30
C SER A 235 -5.08 9.08 9.79
N THR A 236 -6.25 9.30 10.41
CA THR A 236 -7.54 8.74 9.95
C THR A 236 -7.95 9.33 8.60
N ILE A 237 -7.81 10.64 8.40
CA ILE A 237 -8.04 11.27 7.09
C ILE A 237 -7.03 10.80 6.04
N MET A 238 -5.76 10.64 6.39
CA MET A 238 -4.72 10.11 5.49
C MET A 238 -5.02 8.67 5.07
N LYS A 239 -5.48 7.83 6.00
CA LYS A 239 -5.94 6.46 5.72
C LYS A 239 -7.13 6.47 4.75
N TYR A 240 -8.16 7.28 5.05
CA TYR A 240 -9.34 7.44 4.19
C TYR A 240 -8.97 7.87 2.76
N LEU A 241 -8.10 8.88 2.63
CA LEU A 241 -7.65 9.37 1.34
C LEU A 241 -6.85 8.33 0.56
N PHE A 242 -5.95 7.61 1.24
CA PHE A 242 -5.17 6.54 0.62
C PHE A 242 -6.07 5.43 0.08
N GLU A 243 -7.01 4.94 0.89
CA GLU A 243 -7.93 3.85 0.52
C GLU A 243 -8.84 4.28 -0.63
N THR A 244 -9.48 5.45 -0.52
CA THR A 244 -10.36 5.98 -1.58
C THR A 244 -9.60 6.16 -2.90
N THR A 245 -8.36 6.65 -2.84
CA THR A 245 -7.52 6.84 -4.05
C THR A 245 -7.12 5.50 -4.65
N ARG A 246 -6.76 4.52 -3.80
CA ARG A 246 -6.36 3.19 -4.23
C ARG A 246 -7.51 2.39 -4.84
N GLU A 247 -8.72 2.50 -4.29
CA GLU A 247 -9.92 1.87 -4.84
C GLU A 247 -10.34 2.46 -6.18
N GLY A 248 -10.17 3.78 -6.35
CA GLY A 248 -10.45 4.47 -7.61
C GLY A 248 -9.34 4.37 -8.67
N ALA A 249 -8.17 3.82 -8.31
CA ALA A 249 -7.00 3.78 -9.19
C ALA A 249 -7.15 2.75 -10.32
N GLY A 250 -6.92 3.21 -11.55
CA GLY A 250 -6.80 2.34 -12.73
C GLY A 250 -5.42 1.68 -12.85
N SER A 251 -5.22 0.89 -13.90
CA SER A 251 -3.93 0.22 -14.17
C SER A 251 -2.76 1.18 -14.46
N ASP A 252 -3.05 2.45 -14.69
CA ASP A 252 -2.10 3.52 -14.98
C ASP A 252 -1.79 4.43 -13.77
N HIS A 253 -2.38 4.14 -12.60
CA HIS A 253 -2.21 4.92 -11.38
C HIS A 253 -1.67 4.06 -10.23
N ILE A 254 -0.46 4.40 -9.78
CA ILE A 254 0.20 3.78 -8.64
C ILE A 254 -0.08 4.61 -7.39
N VAL A 255 -0.59 3.96 -6.35
CA VAL A 255 -0.86 4.60 -5.06
C VAL A 255 0.02 3.97 -4.00
N LEU A 256 0.84 4.79 -3.33
CA LEU A 256 1.83 4.37 -2.35
C LEU A 256 1.57 5.09 -1.02
N SER A 257 1.97 4.48 0.09
CA SER A 257 1.83 5.12 1.40
C SER A 257 2.96 4.80 2.37
N PHE A 258 3.28 5.72 3.26
CA PHE A 258 4.10 5.47 4.43
C PHE A 258 3.56 6.27 5.62
N PHE A 259 3.44 5.62 6.78
CA PHE A 259 2.93 6.23 8.00
C PHE A 259 4.04 6.21 9.04
N PHE A 260 4.58 7.38 9.39
CA PHE A 260 5.58 7.47 10.45
C PHE A 260 4.99 7.06 11.79
N HIS A 261 5.81 6.39 12.61
CA HIS A 261 5.43 5.93 13.93
C HIS A 261 6.54 6.22 14.93
N ALA A 262 6.41 7.31 15.67
CA ALA A 262 7.38 7.72 16.70
C ALA A 262 7.57 6.69 17.83
N ARG A 263 6.64 5.74 17.98
CA ARG A 263 6.69 4.65 18.97
C ARG A 263 7.16 3.32 18.35
N GLY A 264 7.30 3.26 17.03
CA GLY A 264 7.76 2.08 16.30
C GLY A 264 9.28 1.91 16.34
N GLY A 265 9.76 0.90 15.63
CA GLY A 265 11.18 0.63 15.45
C GLY A 265 11.90 1.75 14.69
N GLU A 266 13.24 1.67 14.62
CA GLU A 266 14.08 2.70 13.98
C GLU A 266 13.65 3.02 12.54
N LEU A 267 13.25 2.01 11.76
CA LEU A 267 12.80 2.18 10.38
C LEU A 267 11.39 2.80 10.27
N GLU A 268 10.54 2.66 11.28
CA GLU A 268 9.18 3.24 11.25
C GLU A 268 9.17 4.75 11.55
N ARG A 269 10.24 5.26 12.17
CA ARG A 269 10.40 6.67 12.54
C ARG A 269 11.47 7.43 11.76
N SER A 270 12.11 6.80 10.76
CA SER A 270 13.25 7.39 10.06
C SER A 270 13.03 7.50 8.56
N THR A 271 13.68 8.47 7.93
CA THR A 271 13.57 8.66 6.49
C THR A 271 14.13 7.48 5.66
N PRO A 272 15.20 6.76 6.06
CA PRO A 272 15.63 5.55 5.35
C PRO A 272 14.56 4.46 5.31
N GLY A 273 13.82 4.26 6.41
CA GLY A 273 12.73 3.27 6.43
C GLY A 273 11.55 3.67 5.53
N MET A 274 11.22 4.97 5.48
CA MET A 274 10.25 5.51 4.52
C MET A 274 10.68 5.23 3.07
N TYR A 275 11.91 5.58 2.67
CA TYR A 275 12.37 5.34 1.30
C TYR A 275 12.42 3.85 0.95
N ARG A 276 12.83 2.99 1.90
CA ARG A 276 12.78 1.53 1.73
C ARG A 276 11.37 1.04 1.46
N SER A 277 10.40 1.52 2.23
CA SER A 277 8.99 1.14 2.05
C SER A 277 8.42 1.59 0.71
N ILE A 278 8.64 2.85 0.34
CA ILE A 278 8.18 3.41 -0.94
C ILE A 278 8.79 2.67 -2.12
N LEU A 279 10.11 2.40 -2.09
CA LEU A 279 10.77 1.61 -3.12
C LEU A 279 10.23 0.19 -3.18
N PHE A 280 10.07 -0.48 -2.04
CA PHE A 280 9.51 -1.83 -2.01
C PHE A 280 8.12 -1.89 -2.64
N GLN A 281 7.22 -0.98 -2.27
CA GLN A 281 5.88 -0.89 -2.84
C GLN A 281 5.94 -0.60 -4.36
N LEU A 282 6.69 0.43 -4.77
CA LEU A 282 6.79 0.83 -6.18
C LEU A 282 7.35 -0.30 -7.08
N LEU A 283 8.41 -0.97 -6.63
CA LEU A 283 9.05 -2.06 -7.36
C LEU A 283 8.24 -3.36 -7.34
N ARG A 284 7.31 -3.51 -6.40
CA ARG A 284 6.32 -4.59 -6.35
C ARG A 284 5.19 -4.34 -7.34
N GLU A 285 4.64 -3.12 -7.38
CA GLU A 285 3.56 -2.73 -8.29
C GLU A 285 4.03 -2.67 -9.76
N VAL A 286 5.29 -2.27 -9.99
CA VAL A 286 5.90 -2.22 -11.33
C VAL A 286 7.19 -3.04 -11.38
N PRO A 287 7.10 -4.37 -11.57
CA PRO A 287 8.27 -5.26 -11.54
C PRO A 287 9.37 -4.89 -12.54
N GLN A 288 9.03 -4.22 -13.65
CA GLN A 288 10.02 -3.76 -14.64
C GLN A 288 11.00 -2.74 -14.06
N LEU A 289 10.62 -2.02 -13.00
CA LEU A 289 11.49 -1.07 -12.33
C LEU A 289 12.56 -1.74 -11.48
N GLN A 290 12.46 -3.05 -11.18
CA GLN A 290 13.50 -3.74 -10.41
C GLN A 290 14.88 -3.70 -11.10
N ALA A 291 14.92 -3.42 -12.40
CA ALA A 291 16.16 -3.14 -13.14
C ALA A 291 17.01 -2.01 -12.51
N VAL A 292 16.42 -1.07 -11.76
CA VAL A 292 17.20 -0.03 -11.04
C VAL A 292 18.13 -0.62 -9.97
N LEU A 293 17.82 -1.82 -9.48
CA LEU A 293 18.59 -2.56 -8.47
C LEU A 293 19.80 -3.29 -9.07
N GLU A 294 19.91 -3.42 -10.41
CA GLU A 294 21.03 -4.11 -11.08
C GLU A 294 22.39 -3.51 -10.70
N SER A 295 22.41 -2.21 -10.42
CA SER A 295 23.61 -1.46 -10.03
C SER A 295 24.00 -1.60 -8.55
N HIS A 296 23.27 -2.39 -7.76
CA HIS A 296 23.44 -2.48 -6.32
C HIS A 296 23.62 -3.93 -5.86
N GLU A 297 24.81 -4.25 -5.37
CA GLU A 297 25.24 -5.62 -5.08
C GLU A 297 25.08 -6.04 -3.61
N SER A 298 24.67 -5.12 -2.72
CA SER A 298 24.66 -5.35 -1.27
C SER A 298 23.28 -5.10 -0.66
N PRO A 299 22.81 -5.90 0.31
CA PRO A 299 21.56 -5.63 1.03
C PRO A 299 21.66 -4.46 2.04
N THR A 300 22.73 -3.66 1.98
CA THR A 300 22.95 -2.50 2.84
C THR A 300 22.47 -1.21 2.18
N TRP A 301 21.67 -0.44 2.91
CA TRP A 301 20.99 0.75 2.41
C TRP A 301 21.50 2.01 3.10
N SER A 302 22.01 2.96 2.33
CA SER A 302 22.24 4.32 2.80
C SER A 302 21.16 5.26 2.23
N LEU A 303 20.86 6.33 2.94
CA LEU A 303 19.84 7.30 2.54
C LEU A 303 20.07 7.83 1.11
N ASN A 304 21.31 8.19 0.78
CA ASN A 304 21.64 8.69 -0.57
C ASN A 304 21.41 7.64 -1.66
N LYS A 305 21.70 6.35 -1.39
CA LYS A 305 21.44 5.27 -2.34
C LYS A 305 19.94 5.09 -2.57
N LEU A 306 19.16 5.04 -1.49
CA LEU A 306 17.70 4.91 -1.55
C LEU A 306 17.06 6.06 -2.34
N ARG A 307 17.47 7.31 -2.05
CA ARG A 307 17.02 8.50 -2.79
C ARG A 307 17.31 8.38 -4.28
N ASN A 308 18.55 8.09 -4.64
CA ASN A 308 18.96 7.96 -6.05
C ASN A 308 18.21 6.84 -6.77
N LEU A 309 17.92 5.72 -6.09
CA LEU A 309 17.13 4.63 -6.66
C LEU A 309 15.69 5.06 -6.90
N LEU A 310 15.10 5.82 -5.98
CA LEU A 310 13.75 6.34 -6.16
C LEU A 310 13.70 7.33 -7.34
N THR A 311 14.66 8.25 -7.45
CA THR A 311 14.79 9.16 -8.60
C THR A 311 14.83 8.41 -9.92
N LYS A 312 15.65 7.36 -10.00
CA LYS A 312 15.78 6.51 -11.20
C LYS A 312 14.49 5.78 -11.51
N ALA A 313 13.87 5.16 -10.49
CA ALA A 313 12.62 4.43 -10.65
C ALA A 313 11.50 5.35 -11.15
N VAL A 314 11.36 6.53 -10.55
CA VAL A 314 10.36 7.54 -10.95
C VAL A 314 10.60 8.02 -12.38
N SER A 315 11.86 8.23 -12.78
CA SER A 315 12.20 8.64 -14.16
C SER A 315 11.85 7.57 -15.22
N MET A 316 11.72 6.30 -14.82
CA MET A 316 11.36 5.18 -15.72
C MET A 316 9.85 4.95 -15.85
N LEU A 317 9.00 5.64 -15.07
CA LEU A 317 7.55 5.43 -15.01
C LEU A 317 6.78 5.91 -16.25
N ARG A 318 7.39 6.71 -17.12
CA ARG A 318 6.80 7.20 -18.38
C ARG A 318 5.42 7.82 -18.19
N THR A 319 4.35 7.12 -18.59
CA THR A 319 2.96 7.63 -18.59
C THR A 319 2.19 7.30 -17.31
N LEU A 320 2.82 6.62 -16.35
CA LEU A 320 2.15 6.24 -15.10
C LEU A 320 2.02 7.44 -14.16
N CYS A 321 0.88 7.51 -13.48
CA CYS A 321 0.64 8.47 -12.41
C CYS A 321 1.05 7.85 -11.07
N VAL A 322 1.73 8.61 -10.21
CA VAL A 322 2.07 8.18 -8.85
C VAL A 322 1.43 9.13 -7.86
N THR A 323 0.74 8.59 -6.87
CA THR A 323 0.28 9.33 -5.69
C THR A 323 0.84 8.70 -4.44
N LEU A 324 1.52 9.51 -3.63
CA LEU A 324 2.23 9.08 -2.44
C LEU A 324 1.65 9.79 -1.21
N PHE A 325 1.22 9.02 -0.23
CA PHE A 325 0.75 9.51 1.07
C PHE A 325 1.82 9.31 2.13
N ILE A 326 2.27 10.40 2.77
CA ILE A 326 3.25 10.37 3.87
C ILE A 326 2.59 10.98 5.11
N ASP A 327 2.18 10.15 6.05
CA ASP A 327 1.51 10.58 7.28
C ASP A 327 2.50 10.81 8.42
N ALA A 328 2.17 11.80 9.27
CA ALA A 328 2.85 12.08 10.53
C ALA A 328 4.33 12.46 10.37
N LEU A 329 4.63 13.35 9.41
CA LEU A 329 6.01 13.82 9.14
C LEU A 329 6.70 14.40 10.39
N ASP A 330 5.95 14.94 11.35
CA ASP A 330 6.48 15.42 12.64
C ASP A 330 6.93 14.29 13.59
N GLU A 331 6.83 13.04 13.18
CA GLU A 331 7.25 11.85 13.93
C GLU A 331 8.63 11.32 13.53
N CYS A 332 9.26 11.87 12.47
CA CYS A 332 10.67 11.64 12.18
C CYS A 332 11.56 12.75 12.77
N ASP A 333 12.88 12.56 12.66
CA ASP A 333 13.84 13.62 12.96
C ASP A 333 13.57 14.88 12.10
N GLU A 334 13.69 16.05 12.72
CA GLU A 334 13.35 17.33 12.09
C GLU A 334 14.27 17.67 10.91
N GLU A 335 15.58 17.45 11.05
CA GLU A 335 16.53 17.72 9.99
C GLU A 335 16.36 16.72 8.84
N GLU A 336 16.14 15.44 9.16
CA GLU A 336 15.84 14.42 8.16
C GLU A 336 14.55 14.73 7.39
N GLY A 337 13.48 15.11 8.10
CA GLY A 337 12.19 15.46 7.50
C GLY A 337 12.29 16.65 6.55
N LEU A 338 13.00 17.71 6.97
CA LEU A 338 13.27 18.88 6.13
C LEU A 338 14.10 18.52 4.88
N ALA A 339 15.14 17.70 5.04
CA ALA A 339 15.97 17.23 3.92
C ALA A 339 15.17 16.35 2.95
N MET A 340 14.24 15.54 3.47
CA MET A 340 13.35 14.69 2.69
C MET A 340 12.35 15.50 1.86
N VAL A 341 11.67 16.49 2.45
CA VAL A 341 10.74 17.36 1.70
C VAL A 341 11.48 18.11 0.58
N LYS A 342 12.67 18.65 0.85
CA LYS A 342 13.52 19.28 -0.19
C LYS A 342 13.91 18.29 -1.28
N GLY A 343 14.21 17.04 -0.90
CA GLY A 343 14.47 15.95 -1.84
C GLY A 343 13.30 15.70 -2.77
N PHE A 344 12.10 15.50 -2.22
CA PHE A 344 10.89 15.29 -3.01
C PHE A 344 10.53 16.46 -3.92
N GLN A 345 10.83 17.71 -3.52
CA GLN A 345 10.65 18.86 -4.40
C GLN A 345 11.52 18.76 -5.66
N GLN A 346 12.75 18.26 -5.51
CA GLN A 346 13.62 17.98 -6.65
C GLN A 346 13.11 16.80 -7.48
N GLU A 347 12.60 15.75 -6.83
CA GLU A 347 12.01 14.60 -7.53
C GLU A 347 10.77 14.97 -8.35
N ALA A 348 9.87 15.80 -7.80
CA ALA A 348 8.67 16.26 -8.50
C ALA A 348 9.02 17.06 -9.78
N ARG A 349 10.07 17.89 -9.73
CA ARG A 349 10.58 18.61 -10.91
C ARG A 349 11.14 17.65 -11.97
N THR A 350 11.89 16.63 -11.54
CA THR A 350 12.45 15.61 -12.44
C THR A 350 11.34 14.75 -13.05
N ALA A 351 10.34 14.35 -12.27
CA ALA A 351 9.18 13.60 -12.74
C ALA A 351 8.43 14.39 -13.82
N PHE A 352 8.16 15.67 -13.58
CA PHE A 352 7.52 16.56 -14.53
C PHE A 352 8.29 16.66 -15.86
N ALA A 353 9.62 16.82 -15.80
CA ALA A 353 10.47 16.87 -17.00
C ALA A 353 10.40 15.56 -17.84
N ASN A 354 10.06 14.44 -17.19
CA ASN A 354 9.88 13.14 -17.83
C ASN A 354 8.40 12.80 -18.14
N ALA A 355 7.50 13.79 -18.03
CA ALA A 355 6.05 13.63 -18.22
C ALA A 355 5.39 12.61 -17.26
N VAL A 356 5.99 12.42 -16.08
CA VAL A 356 5.45 11.60 -14.99
C VAL A 356 4.66 12.49 -14.03
N SER A 357 3.41 12.14 -13.76
CA SER A 357 2.57 12.84 -12.78
C SER A 357 2.87 12.31 -11.37
N LEU A 358 3.71 13.01 -10.62
CA LEU A 358 4.00 12.71 -9.22
C LEU A 358 3.21 13.64 -8.29
N ARG A 359 2.33 13.07 -7.47
CA ARG A 359 1.58 13.77 -6.42
C ARG A 359 1.97 13.24 -5.05
N ILE A 360 2.20 14.14 -4.09
CA ILE A 360 2.64 13.79 -2.75
C ILE A 360 1.76 14.53 -1.73
N CYS A 361 1.11 13.77 -0.85
CA CYS A 361 0.30 14.27 0.24
C CYS A 361 1.04 14.05 1.57
N PHE A 362 1.30 15.12 2.30
CA PHE A 362 1.90 15.08 3.63
C PHE A 362 0.86 15.35 4.73
N SER A 363 1.06 14.74 5.89
CA SER A 363 0.39 15.18 7.12
C SER A 363 1.42 15.54 8.20
N SER A 364 1.15 16.57 8.99
CA SER A 364 1.99 16.92 10.14
C SER A 364 1.27 17.80 11.16
N ARG A 365 1.87 17.96 12.34
CA ARG A 365 1.57 19.08 13.24
C ARG A 365 2.02 20.43 12.65
N PRO A 366 1.53 21.57 13.16
CA PRO A 366 1.95 22.90 12.72
C PRO A 366 3.43 23.24 12.99
N TYR A 367 4.08 22.49 13.87
CA TYR A 367 5.49 22.59 14.21
C TYR A 367 6.17 21.23 13.98
N PRO A 368 7.38 21.17 13.40
CA PRO A 368 8.20 22.30 12.91
C PRO A 368 7.66 22.94 11.62
N VAL A 369 7.94 24.22 11.41
CA VAL A 369 7.47 24.97 10.24
C VAL A 369 8.31 24.60 9.03
N VAL A 370 7.80 23.68 8.23
CA VAL A 370 8.33 23.47 6.88
C VAL A 370 7.74 24.55 5.97
N ASP A 371 8.57 25.51 5.54
CA ASP A 371 8.19 26.55 4.57
C ASP A 371 7.96 25.89 3.20
N MET A 372 6.71 25.85 2.78
CA MET A 372 6.30 25.28 1.51
C MET A 372 5.79 26.41 0.62
N ARG A 373 6.72 27.07 -0.08
CA ARG A 373 6.41 28.26 -0.89
C ARG A 373 5.41 28.00 -2.02
N ASN A 374 5.30 26.75 -2.49
CA ASN A 374 4.57 26.42 -3.70
C ASN A 374 3.73 25.15 -3.57
N GLY A 375 2.92 24.97 -2.55
CA GLY A 375 1.95 23.87 -2.57
C GLY A 375 0.76 24.07 -1.67
N LEU A 376 -0.24 23.22 -1.88
CA LEU A 376 -1.56 23.37 -1.31
C LEU A 376 -1.55 22.88 0.14
N GLN A 377 -2.26 23.59 1.02
CA GLN A 377 -2.36 23.23 2.42
C GLN A 377 -3.77 23.42 2.95
N ILE A 378 -4.13 22.56 3.91
CA ILE A 378 -5.32 22.72 4.73
C ILE A 378 -4.94 22.59 6.20
N VAL A 379 -5.64 23.32 7.06
CA VAL A 379 -5.54 23.17 8.51
C VAL A 379 -6.85 22.55 8.97
N LEU A 380 -6.80 21.29 9.41
CA LEU A 380 -8.00 20.52 9.80
C LEU A 380 -8.80 21.20 10.90
N ASP A 381 -8.12 21.84 11.84
CA ASP A 381 -8.73 22.57 12.96
C ASP A 381 -9.72 23.67 12.53
N GLU A 382 -9.59 24.15 11.29
CA GLU A 382 -10.37 25.27 10.75
C GLU A 382 -11.45 24.81 9.75
N GLN A 383 -11.59 23.50 9.52
CA GLN A 383 -12.50 22.97 8.51
C GLN A 383 -13.89 22.66 9.08
N GLU A 384 -14.93 23.23 8.48
CA GLU A 384 -16.31 22.94 8.87
C GLU A 384 -16.70 21.47 8.65
N GLY A 385 -16.15 20.82 7.61
CA GLY A 385 -16.31 19.39 7.38
C GLY A 385 -15.80 18.55 8.55
N HIS A 386 -14.63 18.91 9.07
CA HIS A 386 -14.01 18.25 10.22
C HIS A 386 -14.83 18.42 11.51
N ALA A 387 -15.32 19.63 11.78
CA ALA A 387 -16.20 19.88 12.92
C ALA A 387 -17.53 19.11 12.84
N ARG A 388 -18.07 18.92 11.62
CA ARG A 388 -19.27 18.09 11.38
C ARG A 388 -18.99 16.62 11.66
N ASP A 389 -17.84 16.09 11.22
CA ASP A 389 -17.45 14.71 11.49
C ASP A 389 -17.28 14.45 12.99
N LEU A 390 -16.66 15.37 13.73
CA LEU A 390 -16.54 15.25 15.19
C LEU A 390 -17.91 15.18 15.86
N ARG A 391 -18.85 16.04 15.42
CA ARG A 391 -20.24 16.00 15.92
C ARG A 391 -20.91 14.66 15.62
N ARG A 392 -20.77 14.14 14.39
CA ARG A 392 -21.32 12.83 13.99
C ARG A 392 -20.76 11.69 14.85
N TYR A 393 -19.45 11.71 15.09
CA TYR A 393 -18.79 10.75 15.97
C TYR A 393 -19.41 10.79 17.39
N VAL A 394 -19.49 11.98 17.99
CA VAL A 394 -20.08 12.14 19.33
C VAL A 394 -21.54 11.69 19.37
N GLN A 395 -22.34 12.04 18.36
CA GLN A 395 -23.75 11.63 18.28
C GLN A 395 -23.92 10.11 18.18
N SER A 396 -23.07 9.45 17.40
CA SER A 396 -23.08 7.99 17.26
C SER A 396 -22.73 7.30 18.58
N GLU A 397 -21.68 7.74 19.26
CA GLU A 397 -21.27 7.21 20.57
C GLU A 397 -22.33 7.46 21.67
N LEU A 398 -23.11 8.55 21.53
CA LEU A 398 -24.20 8.89 22.44
C LEU A 398 -25.54 8.20 22.11
N SER A 399 -25.67 7.51 20.97
CA SER A 399 -26.94 6.91 20.53
C SER A 399 -27.53 5.91 21.54
N GLY A 400 -26.68 5.19 22.28
CA GLY A 400 -27.08 4.26 23.34
C GLY A 400 -27.35 4.89 24.71
N TRP A 401 -27.26 6.22 24.83
CA TRP A 401 -27.41 6.95 26.10
C TRP A 401 -28.85 7.43 26.31
N PRO A 402 -29.26 7.74 27.55
CA PRO A 402 -30.58 8.31 27.82
C PRO A 402 -30.83 9.58 27.00
N VAL A 403 -31.92 9.62 26.24
CA VAL A 403 -32.25 10.70 25.29
C VAL A 403 -32.18 12.09 25.91
N GLY A 404 -32.64 12.24 27.16
CA GLY A 404 -32.60 13.52 27.88
C GLY A 404 -31.20 14.06 28.20
N LEU A 405 -30.16 13.22 28.07
CA LEU A 405 -28.76 13.60 28.30
C LEU A 405 -27.98 13.86 27.01
N GLN A 406 -28.39 13.26 25.88
CA GLN A 406 -27.58 13.25 24.65
C GLN A 406 -27.26 14.67 24.18
N GLU A 407 -28.25 15.57 24.11
CA GLU A 407 -28.05 16.93 23.63
C GLU A 407 -27.13 17.76 24.56
N CYS A 408 -27.29 17.58 25.88
CA CYS A 408 -26.46 18.26 26.86
C CYS A 408 -24.99 17.80 26.78
N LEU A 409 -24.79 16.47 26.73
CA LEU A 409 -23.46 15.88 26.63
C LEU A 409 -22.80 16.24 25.30
N GLU A 410 -23.52 16.16 24.17
CA GLU A 410 -23.02 16.56 22.86
C GLU A 410 -22.51 17.99 22.90
N ARG A 411 -23.33 18.93 23.39
CA ARG A 411 -22.97 20.36 23.46
C ARG A 411 -21.71 20.58 24.28
N THR A 412 -21.63 20.02 25.48
CA THR A 412 -20.49 20.22 26.38
C THR A 412 -19.23 19.53 25.86
N ILE A 413 -19.35 18.33 25.26
CA ILE A 413 -18.22 17.62 24.63
C ILE A 413 -17.69 18.43 23.45
N MET A 414 -18.56 18.89 22.54
CA MET A 414 -18.15 19.67 21.38
C MET A 414 -17.44 20.97 21.80
N GLN A 415 -17.90 21.63 22.86
CA GLN A 415 -17.27 22.83 23.40
C GLN A 415 -15.89 22.54 24.01
N LYS A 416 -15.77 21.50 24.85
CA LYS A 416 -14.53 21.20 25.59
C LYS A 416 -13.49 20.46 24.75
N ALA A 417 -13.90 19.71 23.73
CA ALA A 417 -12.98 19.00 22.82
C ALA A 417 -12.13 19.94 21.96
N GLN A 418 -12.63 21.16 21.68
CA GLN A 418 -11.93 22.16 20.86
C GLN A 418 -11.42 21.60 19.51
N GLY A 419 -12.21 20.73 18.88
CA GLY A 419 -11.85 20.07 17.61
C GLY A 419 -10.91 18.86 17.75
N VAL A 420 -10.54 18.44 18.96
CA VAL A 420 -9.64 17.28 19.17
C VAL A 420 -10.46 16.00 19.37
N PHE A 421 -10.50 15.14 18.33
CA PHE A 421 -11.16 13.83 18.38
C PHE A 421 -10.70 12.97 19.56
N LEU A 422 -9.39 12.93 19.82
CA LEU A 422 -8.82 12.16 20.92
C LEU A 422 -9.39 12.56 22.29
N TRP A 423 -9.70 13.84 22.49
CA TRP A 423 -10.34 14.31 23.73
C TRP A 423 -11.74 13.72 23.84
N ALA A 424 -12.53 13.77 22.76
CA ALA A 424 -13.89 13.21 22.75
C ALA A 424 -13.87 11.71 23.02
N VAL A 425 -12.99 10.96 22.36
CA VAL A 425 -12.80 9.51 22.57
C VAL A 425 -12.49 9.19 24.03
N LEU A 426 -11.52 9.88 24.62
CA LEU A 426 -11.11 9.66 26.02
C LEU A 426 -12.25 9.96 26.99
N VAL A 427 -12.97 11.07 26.80
CA VAL A 427 -14.06 11.48 27.69
C VAL A 427 -15.28 10.57 27.55
N LEU A 428 -15.66 10.20 26.33
CA LEU A 428 -16.76 9.26 26.10
C LEU A 428 -16.46 7.88 26.70
N ASN A 429 -15.23 7.39 26.56
CA ASN A 429 -14.79 6.14 27.20
C ASN A 429 -14.81 6.24 28.73
N LEU A 430 -14.38 7.37 29.29
CA LEU A 430 -14.41 7.60 30.74
C LEU A 430 -15.85 7.58 31.29
N LEU A 431 -16.77 8.25 30.60
CA LEU A 431 -18.16 8.35 31.03
C LEU A 431 -18.93 7.04 30.76
N SER A 432 -18.64 6.33 29.66
CA SER A 432 -19.30 5.05 29.34
C SER A 432 -18.95 3.95 30.35
N GLN A 433 -17.73 3.97 30.91
CA GLN A 433 -17.35 3.08 32.00
C GLN A 433 -18.20 3.29 33.27
N ASP A 434 -18.48 4.55 33.63
CA ASP A 434 -19.36 4.85 34.78
C ASP A 434 -20.79 4.36 34.54
N LEU A 435 -21.30 4.54 33.31
CA LEU A 435 -22.62 4.09 32.92
C LEU A 435 -22.75 2.57 33.06
N ARG A 436 -21.76 1.82 32.54
CA ARG A 436 -21.71 0.35 32.64
C ARG A 436 -21.60 -0.15 34.09
N GLN A 437 -20.99 0.64 34.98
CA GLN A 437 -20.88 0.33 36.41
C GLN A 437 -22.15 0.66 37.22
N GLY A 438 -23.26 1.03 36.56
CA GLY A 438 -24.51 1.35 37.23
C GLY A 438 -24.48 2.69 37.98
N ARG A 439 -23.53 3.59 37.67
CA ARG A 439 -23.46 4.94 38.25
C ARG A 439 -24.33 5.91 37.44
N VAL A 440 -25.61 5.56 37.29
CA VAL A 440 -26.52 6.05 36.23
C VAL A 440 -27.23 7.38 36.57
N ASP A 441 -26.73 8.18 37.51
CA ASP A 441 -27.33 9.50 37.73
C ASP A 441 -26.87 10.48 36.64
N ALA A 442 -27.82 10.83 35.77
CA ALA A 442 -27.72 11.84 34.73
C ALA A 442 -27.04 13.13 35.21
N SER A 443 -27.41 13.59 36.41
CA SER A 443 -26.90 14.81 37.03
C SER A 443 -25.42 14.67 37.37
N ARG A 444 -25.02 13.49 37.84
CA ARG A 444 -23.63 13.19 38.23
C ARG A 444 -22.71 13.04 37.03
N LEU A 445 -23.20 12.47 35.93
CA LEU A 445 -22.45 12.39 34.67
C LEU A 445 -22.24 13.78 34.06
N ALA A 446 -23.28 14.62 34.06
CA ALA A 446 -23.18 16.01 33.62
C ALA A 446 -22.22 16.82 34.51
N GLU A 447 -22.34 16.72 35.84
CA GLU A 447 -21.43 17.37 36.79
C GLU A 447 -19.98 16.92 36.60
N ARG A 448 -19.75 15.62 36.34
CA ARG A 448 -18.42 15.09 36.08
C ARG A 448 -17.84 15.67 34.78
N LEU A 449 -18.63 15.71 33.70
CA LEU A 449 -18.22 16.31 32.44
C LEU A 449 -17.89 17.80 32.60
N GLU A 450 -18.68 18.54 33.37
CA GLU A 450 -18.42 19.96 33.66
C GLU A 450 -17.09 20.17 34.40
N ARG A 451 -16.74 19.26 35.32
CA ARG A 451 -15.46 19.29 36.06
C ARG A 451 -14.25 18.95 35.20
N LEU A 452 -14.41 18.25 34.08
CA LEU A 452 -13.29 17.91 33.19
C LEU A 452 -12.79 19.18 32.50
N PRO A 453 -11.47 19.41 32.46
CA PRO A 453 -10.92 20.59 31.81
C PRO A 453 -11.05 20.49 30.27
N PRO A 454 -11.20 21.64 29.58
CA PRO A 454 -11.21 21.69 28.13
C PRO A 454 -9.82 21.41 27.55
N GLY A 455 -9.78 20.80 26.36
CA GLY A 455 -8.54 20.54 25.64
C GLY A 455 -7.73 19.36 26.18
N LEU A 456 -6.93 18.77 25.29
CA LEU A 456 -6.22 17.51 25.57
C LEU A 456 -5.11 17.66 26.61
N GLY A 457 -4.33 18.75 26.57
CA GLY A 457 -3.24 18.98 27.51
C GLY A 457 -3.71 19.12 28.96
N ASP A 458 -4.80 19.85 29.19
CA ASP A 458 -5.35 20.00 30.54
C ASP A 458 -6.12 18.76 30.99
N LEU A 459 -6.72 17.99 30.07
CA LEU A 459 -7.32 16.69 30.39
C LEU A 459 -6.30 15.74 31.01
N PHE A 460 -5.05 15.75 30.52
CA PHE A 460 -3.97 14.97 31.11
C PHE A 460 -3.53 15.49 32.49
N LYS A 461 -3.59 16.81 32.74
CA LYS A 461 -3.30 17.43 34.05
C LYS A 461 -4.36 17.13 35.11
N GLY A 462 -5.64 17.12 34.71
CA GLY A 462 -6.79 16.97 35.60
C GLY A 462 -6.95 15.58 36.23
N HIS A 463 -6.02 14.66 35.98
CA HIS A 463 -5.95 13.39 36.68
C HIS A 463 -5.45 13.62 38.12
N ASP A 464 -6.42 13.90 39.01
CA ASP A 464 -6.24 14.03 40.46
C ASP A 464 -5.31 12.93 41.04
N PRO A 465 -4.11 13.29 41.53
CA PRO A 465 -3.13 12.37 42.12
C PRO A 465 -3.65 11.61 43.36
N GLN A 466 -4.75 12.07 43.98
CA GLN A 466 -5.21 11.55 45.27
C GLN A 466 -6.25 10.42 45.20
N ARG A 467 -6.54 9.81 44.04
CA ARG A 467 -7.49 8.68 43.96
C ARG A 467 -6.89 7.37 43.46
N SER A 468 -6.46 6.58 44.45
CA SER A 468 -6.52 5.12 44.65
C SER A 468 -6.11 4.20 43.48
N GLU A 469 -4.97 3.51 43.64
CA GLU A 469 -4.55 2.23 43.02
C GLU A 469 -4.40 2.19 41.48
N ARG A 470 -5.12 3.01 40.73
CA ARG A 470 -5.22 3.03 39.25
C ARG A 470 -4.30 4.07 38.57
N HIS A 471 -3.55 4.85 39.35
CA HIS A 471 -2.46 5.70 38.87
C HIS A 471 -1.18 4.91 38.56
N ARG A 472 -1.06 3.69 39.12
CA ARG A 472 0.14 2.85 38.95
C ARG A 472 0.34 2.38 37.51
N GLY A 473 -0.75 2.20 36.74
CA GLY A 473 -0.68 1.80 35.33
C GLY A 473 0.12 2.78 34.46
N ILE A 474 -0.21 4.06 34.57
CA ILE A 474 0.49 5.14 33.85
C ILE A 474 1.90 5.34 34.46
N GLN A 475 2.03 5.28 35.79
CA GLN A 475 3.33 5.38 36.47
C GLN A 475 4.30 4.25 36.10
N ALA A 476 3.83 3.05 35.77
CA ALA A 476 4.68 1.96 35.29
C ALA A 476 4.93 2.01 33.77
N LEU A 477 3.97 2.53 32.98
CA LEU A 477 4.17 2.75 31.54
C LEU A 477 5.23 3.81 31.25
N CYS A 478 5.34 4.85 32.08
CA CYS A 478 6.29 5.94 31.86
C CYS A 478 7.76 5.47 31.92
N PRO A 479 8.24 4.76 32.95
CA PRO A 479 9.61 4.26 33.01
C PRO A 479 9.89 3.24 31.89
N VAL A 480 8.94 2.37 31.57
CA VAL A 480 9.11 1.39 30.50
C VAL A 480 9.26 2.08 29.14
N ASN A 481 8.39 3.04 28.81
CA ASN A 481 8.47 3.75 27.54
C ASN A 481 9.65 4.74 27.46
N SER A 482 10.22 5.13 28.62
CA SER A 482 11.35 6.07 28.70
C SER A 482 12.71 5.37 28.81
N TYR A 483 12.78 4.19 29.42
CA TYR A 483 14.03 3.52 29.81
C TYR A 483 14.15 2.08 29.31
N ALA A 484 13.07 1.41 28.88
CA ALA A 484 13.21 0.07 28.31
C ALA A 484 13.75 0.16 26.87
N SER A 485 14.65 -0.75 26.52
CA SER A 485 15.23 -0.88 25.17
C SER A 485 14.18 -1.21 24.10
N ALA A 486 13.01 -1.70 24.51
CA ALA A 486 11.85 -1.98 23.67
C ALA A 486 10.53 -1.87 24.48
N PRO A 487 9.39 -1.58 23.83
CA PRO A 487 8.08 -1.65 24.49
C PRO A 487 7.77 -3.06 25.02
N LEU A 488 7.01 -3.14 26.13
CA LEU A 488 6.59 -4.41 26.73
C LEU A 488 5.53 -5.10 25.88
N SER A 489 5.51 -6.43 25.89
CA SER A 489 4.34 -7.20 25.46
C SER A 489 3.18 -7.04 26.46
N PRO A 490 1.93 -7.33 26.06
CA PRO A 490 0.78 -7.34 26.98
C PRO A 490 1.00 -8.19 28.23
N GLU A 491 1.66 -9.34 28.09
CA GLU A 491 1.98 -10.27 29.17
C GLU A 491 3.04 -9.68 30.11
N GLU A 492 4.13 -9.15 29.55
CA GLU A 492 5.18 -8.48 30.33
C GLU A 492 4.62 -7.29 31.10
N TYR A 493 3.72 -6.52 30.49
CA TYR A 493 3.04 -5.40 31.14
C TYR A 493 2.14 -5.87 32.30
N TYR A 494 1.36 -6.93 32.08
CA TYR A 494 0.51 -7.51 33.12
C TYR A 494 1.36 -7.97 34.31
N GLN A 495 2.42 -8.74 34.07
CA GLN A 495 3.32 -9.23 35.13
C GLN A 495 4.00 -8.08 35.87
N ALA A 496 4.56 -7.10 35.15
CA ALA A 496 5.17 -5.93 35.76
C ALA A 496 4.19 -5.18 36.67
N MET A 497 2.91 -5.13 36.26
CA MET A 497 1.87 -4.49 37.06
C MET A 497 1.47 -5.28 38.29
N MET A 498 1.34 -6.60 38.17
CA MET A 498 1.04 -7.46 39.30
C MET A 498 2.15 -7.35 40.36
N ILE A 499 3.43 -7.43 39.94
CA ILE A 499 4.61 -7.27 40.81
C ILE A 499 4.62 -5.90 41.52
N GLY A 500 4.32 -4.83 40.80
CA GLY A 500 4.25 -3.48 41.36
C GLY A 500 3.02 -3.19 42.23
N LEU A 501 2.00 -4.06 42.22
CA LEU A 501 0.75 -3.90 42.96
C LEU A 501 0.81 -4.54 44.36
N ASP A 502 1.49 -5.69 44.52
CA ASP A 502 1.60 -6.39 45.81
C ASP A 502 3.06 -6.74 46.19
N PRO A 503 3.70 -5.98 47.10
CA PRO A 503 5.04 -6.30 47.60
C PRO A 503 5.11 -7.58 48.45
N ARG A 504 3.98 -8.25 48.73
CA ARG A 504 3.91 -9.38 49.65
C ARG A 504 3.91 -10.70 48.86
N SER A 505 5.07 -11.36 48.94
CA SER A 505 5.39 -12.72 48.48
C SER A 505 5.79 -12.86 47.00
N GLU A 506 7.09 -13.11 46.79
CA GLU A 506 7.64 -13.70 45.55
C GLU A 506 6.97 -15.04 45.18
N GLU A 507 6.25 -15.67 46.13
CA GLU A 507 5.60 -16.97 46.01
C GLU A 507 4.18 -16.91 45.40
N SER A 508 3.51 -15.74 45.36
CA SER A 508 2.14 -15.60 44.82
C SER A 508 2.08 -15.28 43.32
N TYR A 509 3.22 -14.98 42.67
CA TYR A 509 3.30 -14.70 41.22
C TYR A 509 3.48 -15.97 40.38
N ALA A 510 3.22 -17.14 40.98
CA ALA A 510 3.38 -18.44 40.36
C ALA A 510 2.45 -18.62 39.15
N SER A 511 3.09 -18.81 37.99
CA SER A 511 2.56 -19.17 36.67
C SER A 511 1.45 -18.27 36.12
N TRP A 512 1.80 -17.48 35.09
CA TRP A 512 0.84 -17.04 34.08
C TRP A 512 0.03 -18.26 33.61
N ASP A 513 -1.25 -18.28 33.94
CA ASP A 513 -2.19 -19.27 33.45
C ASP A 513 -2.80 -18.76 32.14
N ALA A 514 -2.23 -19.22 31.02
CA ALA A 514 -2.68 -18.86 29.69
C ALA A 514 -4.15 -19.24 29.44
N ASP A 515 -4.72 -20.19 30.20
CA ASP A 515 -6.11 -20.62 30.06
C ASP A 515 -7.09 -19.66 30.76
N SER A 516 -6.65 -18.86 31.75
CA SER A 516 -7.51 -17.89 32.46
C SER A 516 -7.24 -16.42 32.11
N VAL A 517 -6.04 -16.10 31.62
CA VAL A 517 -5.65 -14.73 31.21
C VAL A 517 -5.59 -14.66 29.68
N THR A 518 -6.76 -14.52 29.06
CA THR A 518 -6.88 -14.39 27.60
C THR A 518 -6.46 -12.99 27.10
N ASP A 519 -6.23 -12.86 25.79
CA ASP A 519 -5.91 -11.58 25.14
C ASP A 519 -6.97 -10.49 25.42
N GLU A 520 -8.24 -10.88 25.52
CA GLU A 520 -9.33 -9.97 25.89
C GLU A 520 -9.18 -9.46 27.33
N VAL A 521 -8.75 -10.32 28.26
CA VAL A 521 -8.49 -9.97 29.65
C VAL A 521 -7.29 -9.03 29.72
N LEU A 522 -6.20 -9.31 29.00
CA LEU A 522 -5.02 -8.43 28.94
C LEU A 522 -5.36 -7.07 28.36
N THR A 523 -6.09 -7.03 27.25
CA THR A 523 -6.53 -5.77 26.61
C THR A 523 -7.40 -4.95 27.55
N ARG A 524 -8.34 -5.60 28.25
CA ARG A 524 -9.19 -4.95 29.26
C ARG A 524 -8.37 -4.46 30.45
N PHE A 525 -7.38 -5.25 30.89
CA PHE A 525 -6.49 -4.89 31.98
C PHE A 525 -5.69 -3.63 31.63
N ILE A 526 -4.99 -3.61 30.50
CA ILE A 526 -4.24 -2.45 29.98
C ILE A 526 -5.11 -1.21 29.92
N THR A 527 -6.31 -1.34 29.33
CA THR A 527 -7.26 -0.22 29.20
C THR A 527 -7.70 0.28 30.58
N SER A 528 -7.95 -0.62 31.53
CA SER A 528 -8.45 -0.27 32.87
C SER A 528 -7.38 0.37 33.76
N THR A 529 -6.13 -0.10 33.70
CA THR A 529 -5.01 0.40 34.50
C THR A 529 -4.46 1.71 33.94
N SER A 530 -4.57 1.93 32.63
CA SER A 530 -4.15 3.18 31.97
C SER A 530 -5.27 4.21 31.79
N ARG A 531 -6.52 3.90 32.17
CA ARG A 531 -7.73 4.71 31.88
C ARG A 531 -7.93 4.99 30.39
N GLY A 532 -7.59 4.02 29.55
CA GLY A 532 -7.67 4.13 28.09
C GLY A 532 -6.56 5.00 27.50
N LEU A 533 -5.51 5.34 28.25
CA LEU A 533 -4.34 6.05 27.71
C LEU A 533 -3.32 5.11 27.08
N ALA A 534 -3.45 3.80 27.27
CA ALA A 534 -2.63 2.78 26.62
C ALA A 534 -3.48 1.67 26.00
N GLU A 535 -2.90 1.02 24.99
CA GLU A 535 -3.46 -0.07 24.20
C GLU A 535 -2.37 -1.08 23.85
N ALA A 536 -2.80 -2.26 23.40
CA ALA A 536 -1.93 -3.22 22.70
C ALA A 536 -2.03 -2.99 21.19
N THR A 537 -0.90 -3.00 20.47
CA THR A 537 -0.85 -2.95 19.00
C THR A 537 -1.50 -4.19 18.37
N ARG A 538 -1.95 -4.08 17.11
CA ARG A 538 -2.67 -5.15 16.40
C ARG A 538 -1.77 -6.07 15.56
N GLY A 539 -0.46 -5.82 15.56
CA GLY A 539 0.51 -6.57 14.76
C GLY A 539 0.83 -7.98 15.27
N HIS A 540 1.64 -8.73 14.49
CA HIS A 540 2.01 -10.12 14.79
C HIS A 540 2.72 -10.32 16.14
N GLN A 541 3.34 -9.26 16.68
CA GLN A 541 3.86 -9.21 18.04
C GLN A 541 3.27 -7.98 18.74
N PRO A 542 2.17 -8.14 19.51
CA PRO A 542 1.50 -7.02 20.14
C PRO A 542 2.42 -6.40 21.20
N LYS A 543 2.40 -5.07 21.27
CA LYS A 543 3.18 -4.26 22.19
C LYS A 543 2.28 -3.26 22.89
N VAL A 544 2.52 -3.05 24.18
CA VAL A 544 1.79 -2.05 24.97
C VAL A 544 2.40 -0.68 24.71
N GLN A 545 1.56 0.24 24.25
CA GLN A 545 1.96 1.61 23.95
C GLN A 545 0.88 2.58 24.43
N PHE A 546 1.26 3.85 24.66
CA PHE A 546 0.26 4.91 24.82
C PHE A 546 -0.61 5.01 23.58
N ILE A 547 -1.92 5.23 23.65
CA ILE A 547 -2.84 5.27 22.49
C ILE A 547 -2.48 6.31 21.43
N HIS A 548 -1.70 7.34 21.80
CA HIS A 548 -1.34 8.41 20.89
C HIS A 548 -0.01 9.07 21.30
N LYS A 549 0.78 9.54 20.33
CA LYS A 549 2.05 10.25 20.57
C LYS A 549 1.89 11.41 21.55
N SER A 550 0.79 12.16 21.50
CA SER A 550 0.55 13.30 22.40
C SER A 550 0.43 12.92 23.88
N VAL A 551 0.01 11.68 24.17
CA VAL A 551 0.02 11.15 25.54
C VAL A 551 1.48 10.94 25.98
N LYS A 552 2.31 10.37 25.10
CA LYS A 552 3.75 10.21 25.29
C LYS A 552 4.43 11.57 25.49
N ASP A 553 4.21 12.53 24.59
CA ASP A 553 4.80 13.87 24.65
C ASP A 553 4.47 14.55 26.00
N TYR A 554 3.23 14.42 26.47
CA TYR A 554 2.82 15.01 27.75
C TYR A 554 3.53 14.37 28.95
N PHE A 555 3.52 13.04 29.02
CA PHE A 555 4.06 12.34 30.18
C PHE A 555 5.59 12.28 30.19
N ILE A 556 6.22 12.07 29.03
CA ILE A 556 7.66 11.86 28.90
C ILE A 556 8.40 13.18 28.64
N ASP A 557 7.92 14.01 27.70
CA ASP A 557 8.70 15.14 27.18
C ASP A 557 8.38 16.50 27.83
N GLN A 558 7.31 16.58 28.62
CA GLN A 558 6.87 17.84 29.27
C GLN A 558 6.98 17.79 30.80
N THR A 559 5.87 18.04 31.51
CA THR A 559 5.81 18.08 32.98
C THR A 559 5.09 16.89 33.58
N GLY A 560 4.50 16.00 32.75
CA GLY A 560 3.63 14.93 33.22
C GLY A 560 4.31 13.97 34.20
N MET A 561 5.56 13.55 33.96
CA MET A 561 6.33 12.76 34.93
C MET A 561 6.50 13.49 36.27
N LYS A 562 6.90 14.78 36.24
CA LYS A 562 7.07 15.57 37.48
C LYS A 562 5.75 15.69 38.25
N GLU A 563 4.63 15.77 37.54
CA GLU A 563 3.31 15.86 38.14
C GLU A 563 2.79 14.51 38.67
N LEU A 564 3.03 13.41 37.96
CA LEU A 564 2.67 12.04 38.37
C LEU A 564 3.37 11.57 39.65
N PHE A 565 4.61 12.04 39.88
CA PHE A 565 5.43 11.64 41.01
C PHE A 565 5.49 12.70 42.14
N ARG A 566 4.81 13.84 41.98
CA ARG A 566 4.77 14.93 42.99
C ARG A 566 4.24 14.50 44.36
N SER A 567 3.52 13.38 44.46
CA SER A 567 2.86 12.90 45.68
C SER A 567 3.52 11.69 46.33
N GLN A 568 4.69 11.23 45.87
CA GLN A 568 5.44 10.14 46.53
C GLN A 568 6.78 10.66 47.08
N PRO A 569 7.09 10.43 48.37
CA PRO A 569 8.36 10.82 48.98
C PRO A 569 9.44 9.78 48.67
N TYR A 570 9.67 9.49 47.39
CA TYR A 570 10.85 8.75 46.96
C TYR A 570 11.71 9.68 46.12
N ASP A 571 12.96 9.84 46.55
CA ASP A 571 13.99 10.59 45.86
C ASP A 571 13.99 10.20 44.38
N MET A 572 13.62 11.15 43.52
CA MET A 572 13.87 11.03 42.10
C MET A 572 15.38 10.90 41.92
N PRO A 573 15.92 9.82 41.32
CA PRO A 573 17.32 9.81 40.96
C PRO A 573 17.61 11.00 40.06
N HIS A 574 18.62 11.80 40.42
CA HIS A 574 19.03 12.96 39.63
C HIS A 574 19.39 12.51 38.20
N VAL A 575 18.62 13.00 37.22
CA VAL A 575 18.80 12.69 35.81
C VAL A 575 19.72 13.74 35.19
N THR A 576 20.96 13.38 34.91
CA THR A 576 21.81 14.07 33.93
C THR A 576 21.86 13.25 32.66
N LYS A 577 21.85 13.96 31.53
CA LYS A 577 21.93 13.39 30.18
C LYS A 577 23.43 13.27 29.85
N ASP A 578 23.94 12.05 29.78
CA ASP A 578 25.26 11.77 29.19
C ASP A 578 25.08 11.41 27.70
#